data_AF-A0A4U1MLH3-F1
#
_entry.id   AF-A0A4U1MLH3-F1
#
_cell.length_a   1.000
_cell.length_b   1.000
_cell.length_c   1.000
_cell.angle_alpha   90.00
_cell.angle_beta   90.00
_cell.angle_gamma   90.00
#
_symmetry.space_group_name_H-M   'P 1'
#
loop_
_entity.id
_entity.type
_entity.pdbx_description
1 polymer ?
#
loop_
_entity_poly.entity_id
_entity_poly.type
_entity_poly.pdbx_seq_one_letter_code
_entity_poly.pdbx_strand_id
1 'polypeptide(L)'
;MKKRGFFKLGMLLSLFTVFCYSYWEMSWKASLLPAHPDWKSHLIFTPRSISASKDIYEIDMFLYAFKVAPLITSLCFLTLFAIILILIQFVKKQLVHVGKSNVTSS
;
A
#
# COMPACT_ATOMS: atom_id res chain seq x y z
N MET A 1 -31.11 -6.48 -9.04
CA MET A 1 -30.17 -6.05 -7.97
C MET A 1 -28.81 -6.78 -7.95
N LYS A 2 -28.67 -8.01 -8.51
CA LYS A 2 -27.42 -8.81 -8.52
C LYS A 2 -26.19 -8.13 -9.18
N LYS A 3 -26.38 -7.34 -10.25
CA LYS A 3 -25.29 -6.73 -11.04
C LYS A 3 -24.44 -5.70 -10.26
N ARG A 4 -25.02 -4.98 -9.29
CA ARG A 4 -24.30 -3.94 -8.50
C ARG A 4 -23.30 -4.51 -7.50
N GLY A 5 -23.54 -5.72 -6.96
CA GLY A 5 -22.60 -6.39 -6.05
C GLY A 5 -21.38 -6.93 -6.78
N PHE A 6 -21.61 -7.57 -7.94
CA PHE A 6 -20.55 -8.11 -8.79
C PHE A 6 -19.61 -7.01 -9.31
N PHE A 7 -20.15 -5.85 -9.70
CA PHE A 7 -19.36 -4.70 -10.13
C PHE A 7 -18.43 -4.17 -9.03
N LYS A 8 -18.92 -4.08 -7.79
CA LYS A 8 -18.10 -3.62 -6.64
C LYS A 8 -16.98 -4.60 -6.31
N LEU A 9 -17.27 -5.89 -6.37
CA LEU A 9 -16.26 -6.93 -6.14
C LEU A 9 -15.19 -6.91 -7.25
N GLY A 10 -15.61 -6.81 -8.51
CA GLY A 10 -14.69 -6.70 -9.65
C GLY A 10 -13.78 -5.46 -9.58
N MET A 11 -14.34 -4.30 -9.18
CA MET A 11 -13.57 -3.08 -8.96
C MET A 11 -12.57 -3.22 -7.80
N LEU A 12 -12.95 -3.87 -6.70
CA LEU A 12 -12.04 -4.11 -5.58
C LEU A 12 -10.91 -5.05 -6.00
N LEU A 13 -11.23 -6.10 -6.76
CA LEU A 13 -10.24 -7.06 -7.24
C LEU A 13 -9.25 -6.40 -8.21
N SER A 14 -9.72 -5.54 -9.11
CA SER A 14 -8.83 -4.81 -10.03
C SER A 14 -7.93 -3.82 -9.29
N LEU A 15 -8.47 -3.07 -8.32
CA LEU A 15 -7.66 -2.19 -7.45
C LEU A 15 -6.60 -2.97 -6.70
N PHE A 16 -6.96 -4.15 -6.18
CA PHE A 16 -6.02 -5.03 -5.49
C PHE A 16 -4.92 -5.53 -6.42
N THR A 17 -5.23 -5.91 -7.67
CA THR A 17 -4.22 -6.29 -8.66
C THR A 17 -3.25 -5.15 -8.96
N VAL A 18 -3.75 -3.93 -9.14
CA VAL A 18 -2.89 -2.75 -9.38
C VAL A 18 -2.01 -2.48 -8.16
N PHE A 19 -2.56 -2.59 -6.95
CA PHE A 19 -1.79 -2.48 -5.71
C PHE A 19 -0.68 -3.52 -5.64
N CYS A 20 -0.97 -4.81 -5.86
CA CYS A 20 0.04 -5.87 -5.81
C CYS A 20 1.18 -5.64 -6.81
N TYR A 21 0.85 -5.24 -8.05
CA TYR A 21 1.86 -4.98 -9.07
C TYR A 21 2.74 -3.77 -8.70
N SER A 22 2.12 -2.66 -8.31
CA SER A 22 2.85 -1.44 -7.93
C SER A 22 3.68 -1.62 -6.66
N TYR A 23 3.16 -2.36 -5.68
CA TYR A 23 3.89 -2.73 -4.46
C TYR A 23 5.10 -3.61 -4.76
N TRP A 24 4.96 -4.59 -5.65
CA TRP A 24 6.07 -5.43 -6.10
C TRP A 24 7.18 -4.60 -6.75
N GLU A 25 6.82 -3.72 -7.68
CA GLU A 25 7.79 -2.87 -8.40
C GLU A 25 8.47 -1.89 -7.44
N MET A 26 7.73 -1.24 -6.55
CA MET A 26 8.26 -0.39 -5.49
C MET A 26 9.22 -1.15 -4.57
N SER A 27 8.85 -2.36 -4.13
CA SER A 27 9.68 -3.20 -3.25
C SER A 27 10.96 -3.63 -3.96
N TRP A 28 10.88 -3.94 -5.25
CA TRP A 28 12.05 -4.24 -6.07
C TRP A 28 12.99 -3.03 -6.18
N LYS A 29 12.46 -1.82 -6.40
CA LYS A 29 13.30 -0.61 -6.43
C LYS A 29 13.92 -0.32 -5.06
N ALA A 30 13.18 -0.53 -3.99
CA ALA A 30 13.65 -0.35 -2.62
C ALA A 30 14.83 -1.30 -2.29
N SER A 31 14.76 -2.56 -2.72
CA SER A 31 15.82 -3.56 -2.46
C SER A 31 17.11 -3.30 -3.24
N LEU A 32 17.10 -2.44 -4.26
CA LEU A 32 18.31 -2.03 -4.97
C LEU A 32 19.18 -1.07 -4.14
N LEU A 33 18.63 -0.37 -3.15
CA LEU A 33 19.40 0.60 -2.36
C LEU A 33 20.60 -0.07 -1.64
N PRO A 34 20.44 -1.15 -0.85
CA PRO A 34 21.58 -1.82 -0.21
C PRO A 34 22.62 -2.41 -1.16
N ALA A 35 22.21 -2.71 -2.41
CA ALA A 35 23.07 -3.29 -3.44
C ALA A 35 23.84 -2.23 -4.23
N HIS A 36 23.43 -0.96 -4.15
CA HIS A 36 24.06 0.13 -4.89
C HIS A 36 25.42 0.48 -4.27
N PRO A 37 26.52 0.67 -5.02
CA PRO A 37 27.83 0.99 -4.45
C PRO A 37 27.81 2.29 -3.61
N ASP A 38 27.09 3.31 -4.09
CA ASP A 38 26.96 4.62 -3.42
C ASP A 38 25.75 4.73 -2.48
N TRP A 39 25.23 3.62 -1.94
CA TRP A 39 24.01 3.61 -1.11
C TRP A 39 24.00 4.65 0.02
N LYS A 40 25.16 4.96 0.61
CA LYS A 40 25.31 5.96 1.69
C LYS A 40 24.87 7.36 1.30
N SER A 41 24.99 7.76 0.03
CA SER A 41 24.57 9.10 -0.43
C SER A 41 23.05 9.24 -0.57
N HIS A 42 22.32 8.13 -0.51
CA HIS A 42 20.86 8.10 -0.63
C HIS A 42 20.14 8.04 0.73
N LEU A 43 20.88 7.91 1.83
CA LEU A 43 20.33 7.84 3.19
C LEU A 43 19.91 9.22 3.69
N ILE A 44 18.76 9.27 4.36
CA ILE A 44 18.24 10.49 5.00
C ILE A 44 18.17 10.26 6.52
N PHE A 45 17.63 9.13 6.95
CA PHE A 45 17.37 8.83 8.36
C PHE A 45 18.37 7.85 8.98
N THR A 46 18.87 6.91 8.20
CA THR A 46 19.82 5.90 8.68
C THR A 46 21.14 6.57 9.04
N PRO A 47 21.67 6.33 10.27
CA PRO A 47 22.91 6.97 10.70
C PRO A 47 24.10 6.50 9.86
N ARG A 48 24.93 7.43 9.37
CA ARG A 48 26.06 7.13 8.48
C ARG A 48 27.17 6.28 9.11
N SER A 49 27.13 6.07 10.42
CA SER A 49 28.02 5.19 11.18
C SER A 49 27.82 3.71 10.86
N ILE A 50 26.72 3.33 10.21
CA ILE A 50 26.52 1.93 9.81
C ILE A 50 27.56 1.49 8.76
N SER A 51 28.11 0.31 8.99
CA SER A 51 29.14 -0.28 8.12
C SER A 51 28.57 -1.26 7.10
N ALA A 52 27.44 -1.91 7.41
CA ALA A 52 26.79 -2.87 6.53
C ALA A 52 25.51 -2.29 5.92
N SER A 53 25.33 -2.47 4.61
CA SER A 53 24.13 -1.99 3.88
C SER A 53 22.85 -2.72 4.25
N LYS A 54 22.94 -3.88 4.91
CA LYS A 54 21.79 -4.62 5.46
C LYS A 54 21.11 -3.90 6.63
N ASP A 55 21.83 -2.99 7.30
CA ASP A 55 21.33 -2.27 8.48
C ASP A 55 20.66 -0.94 8.09
N ILE A 56 20.42 -0.72 6.79
CA ILE A 56 19.69 0.45 6.29
C ILE A 56 18.23 0.37 6.76
N TYR A 57 17.70 1.47 7.27
CA TYR A 57 16.30 1.53 7.67
C TYR A 57 15.39 1.41 6.46
N GLU A 58 14.32 0.63 6.59
CA GLU A 58 13.33 0.43 5.53
C GLU A 58 12.73 1.75 5.03
N ILE A 59 12.61 2.76 5.91
CA ILE A 59 12.14 4.10 5.55
C ILE A 59 13.04 4.74 4.47
N ASP A 60 14.36 4.61 4.57
CA ASP A 60 15.28 5.11 3.55
C ASP A 60 15.17 4.29 2.25
N MET A 61 14.92 2.98 2.34
CA MET A 61 14.67 2.14 1.17
C MET A 61 13.39 2.58 0.43
N PHE A 62 12.33 2.93 1.16
CA PHE A 62 11.10 3.47 0.58
C PHE A 62 11.29 4.86 -0.02
N LEU A 63 12.04 5.74 0.64
CA LEU A 63 12.35 7.07 0.11
C LEU A 63 13.21 6.99 -1.16
N TYR A 64 14.13 6.03 -1.21
CA TYR A 64 14.88 5.74 -2.41
C TYR A 64 13.97 5.25 -3.55
N ALA A 65 13.08 4.29 -3.27
CA ALA A 65 12.10 3.83 -4.27
C ALA A 65 11.22 4.97 -4.78
N PHE A 66 10.78 5.88 -3.90
CA PHE A 66 10.03 7.07 -4.27
C PHE A 66 10.85 8.03 -5.15
N LYS A 67 12.15 8.19 -4.87
CA LYS A 67 13.05 9.02 -5.68
C LYS A 67 13.27 8.43 -7.08
N VAL A 68 13.41 7.11 -7.20
CA VAL A 68 13.71 6.43 -8.46
C VAL A 68 12.46 6.21 -9.31
N ALA A 69 11.35 5.84 -8.68
CA ALA A 69 10.08 5.51 -9.33
C ALA A 69 8.91 6.23 -8.64
N PRO A 70 8.85 7.58 -8.72
CA PRO A 70 7.85 8.38 -8.02
C PRO A 70 6.42 8.06 -8.46
N LEU A 71 6.21 7.80 -9.75
CA LEU A 71 4.89 7.48 -10.29
C LEU A 71 4.34 6.16 -9.76
N ILE A 72 5.13 5.09 -9.78
CA ILE A 72 4.68 3.77 -9.31
C ILE A 72 4.52 3.77 -7.80
N THR A 73 5.43 4.41 -7.08
CA THR A 73 5.33 4.54 -5.62
C THR A 73 4.08 5.33 -5.22
N SER A 74 3.78 6.43 -5.91
CA SER A 74 2.55 7.20 -5.69
C SER A 74 1.30 6.38 -6.02
N LEU A 75 1.33 5.61 -7.11
CA LEU A 75 0.23 4.72 -7.50
C LEU A 75 -0.02 3.63 -6.44
N CYS A 76 1.04 3.06 -5.87
CA CYS A 76 0.95 2.08 -4.79
C CYS A 76 0.24 2.68 -3.56
N PHE A 77 0.63 3.88 -3.14
CA PHE A 77 -0.04 4.55 -2.01
C PHE A 77 -1.49 4.91 -2.33
N LEU A 78 -1.77 5.47 -3.50
CA LEU A 78 -3.13 5.84 -3.90
C LEU A 78 -4.06 4.63 -3.93
N THR A 79 -3.60 3.51 -4.47
CA THR A 79 -4.38 2.26 -4.52
C THR A 79 -4.58 1.67 -3.13
N LEU A 80 -3.56 1.69 -2.27
CA LEU A 80 -3.68 1.28 -0.86
C LEU A 80 -4.73 2.12 -0.12
N PHE A 81 -4.67 3.45 -0.23
CA PHE A 81 -5.64 4.35 0.39
C PHE A 81 -7.05 4.10 -0.14
N ALA A 82 -7.22 3.91 -1.45
CA ALA A 82 -8.51 3.60 -2.04
C ALA A 82 -9.10 2.29 -1.48
N ILE A 83 -8.29 1.23 -1.38
CA ILE A 83 -8.70 -0.06 -0.81
C ILE A 83 -9.13 0.11 0.65
N ILE A 84 -8.33 0.80 1.48
CA ILE A 84 -8.65 1.04 2.89
C ILE A 84 -9.97 1.80 3.03
N LEU A 85 -10.18 2.87 2.26
CA LEU A 85 -11.43 3.64 2.29
C LEU A 85 -12.63 2.79 1.90
N ILE A 86 -12.51 1.95 0.88
CA ILE A 86 -13.58 1.02 0.46
C ILE A 86 -13.88 0.02 1.58
N LEU A 87 -12.87 -0.53 2.24
CA LEU A 87 -13.05 -1.47 3.36
C LEU A 87 -13.74 -0.81 4.54
N ILE A 88 -13.35 0.41 4.93
CA ILE A 88 -14.01 1.19 5.99
C ILE A 88 -15.48 1.39 5.67
N GLN A 89 -15.81 1.77 4.43
CA GLN A 89 -17.20 1.96 3.99
C GLN A 89 -17.99 0.65 4.02
N PHE A 90 -17.34 -0.47 3.70
CA PHE A 90 -17.96 -1.79 3.77
C PHE A 90 -18.27 -2.18 5.22
N VAL A 91 -17.32 -2.04 6.14
CA VAL A 91 -17.50 -2.32 7.57
C VAL A 91 -18.60 -1.44 8.16
N LYS A 92 -18.60 -0.14 7.88
CA LYS A 92 -19.67 0.78 8.31
C LYS A 92 -21.06 0.31 7.88
N LYS A 93 -21.20 -0.15 6.63
CA LYS A 93 -22.49 -0.67 6.13
C LYS A 93 -22.94 -1.93 6.83
N GLN A 94 -22.02 -2.85 7.13
CA GLN A 94 -22.32 -4.09 7.85
C GLN A 94 -22.80 -3.77 9.28
N LEU A 95 -22.11 -2.87 9.98
CA LEU A 95 -22.50 -2.45 11.33
C LEU A 95 -23.90 -1.83 11.37
N VAL A 96 -24.22 -0.95 10.42
CA VAL A 96 -25.56 -0.35 10.31
C VAL A 96 -26.62 -1.39 10.02
N HIS A 97 -26.33 -2.40 9.18
CA HIS A 97 -27.29 -3.44 8.86
C HIS A 97 -27.61 -4.33 10.07
N VAL A 98 -26.58 -4.74 10.83
CA VAL A 98 -26.73 -5.55 12.05
C VAL A 98 -27.50 -4.79 13.14
N GLY A 99 -27.23 -3.48 13.30
CA GLY A 99 -27.99 -2.64 14.22
C GLY A 99 -29.48 -2.57 13.88
N LYS A 100 -29.81 -2.52 12.58
CA LYS A 100 -31.21 -2.45 12.12
C LYS A 100 -31.95 -3.78 12.26
N SER A 101 -31.30 -4.92 12.03
CA SER A 101 -31.94 -6.23 12.19
C SER A 101 -32.36 -6.50 13.63
N ASN A 102 -31.52 -6.11 14.60
CA ASN A 102 -31.78 -6.33 16.02
C ASN A 102 -32.98 -5.52 16.55
N VAL A 103 -33.27 -4.35 15.95
CA VAL A 103 -34.41 -3.50 16.34
C VAL A 103 -35.74 -4.03 15.79
N THR A 104 -35.75 -4.70 14.63
CA THR A 104 -36.97 -5.25 14.02
C THR A 104 -37.37 -6.63 14.53
N SER A 105 -36.51 -7.29 15.31
CA SER A 105 -36.73 -8.61 15.90
C SER A 105 -37.13 -8.59 17.37
N SER A 106 -37.28 -7.39 17.97
CA SER A 106 -37.86 -7.16 19.30
C SER A 106 -39.23 -6.52 19.15
#